data_AF-A0A4S8HLD3-F1
#
_entry.id   AF-A0A4S8HLD3-F1
#
_cell.length_a   1.000
_cell.length_b   1.000
_cell.length_c   1.000
_cell.angle_alpha   90.00
_cell.angle_beta   90.00
_cell.angle_gamma   90.00
#
_symmetry.space_group_name_H-M   'P 1'
#
loop_
_entity.id
_entity.type
_entity.pdbx_description
1 polymer ?
#
loop_
_entity_poly.entity_id
_entity_poly.type
_entity_poly.pdbx_seq_one_letter_code
_entity_poly.pdbx_strand_id
1 'polypeptide(L)'
;MILFVPADHQTANRGSAENSIAVNNDTKGGAVEFTDANFQSKVLSSDKLTIVDFWAEWCGPCRKMGPVIEDLAKEYGSKVNIGKLNVDHNPNVCMKYKVTSIPTILFIKNGKEVDRVVGTNPKKTLLKMIEQYK
;
A
#
# COMPACT_ATOMS: atom_id res chain seq x y z
N MET A 1 -29.28 -50.16 37.96
CA MET A 1 -29.17 -50.78 36.63
C MET A 1 -28.44 -49.81 35.71
N ILE A 2 -27.50 -50.35 34.96
CA ILE A 2 -26.52 -49.72 34.07
C ILE A 2 -27.22 -49.03 32.89
N LEU A 3 -26.73 -47.88 32.42
CA LEU A 3 -26.32 -47.60 31.04
C LEU A 3 -25.75 -46.16 30.96
N PHE A 4 -24.44 -46.00 30.76
CA PHE A 4 -23.79 -45.76 29.47
C PHE A 4 -24.13 -44.37 28.87
N VAL A 5 -23.20 -43.40 28.96
CA VAL A 5 -22.28 -42.99 27.87
C VAL A 5 -21.34 -41.90 28.43
N PRO A 6 -20.01 -42.07 28.42
CA PRO A 6 -19.07 -40.96 28.59
C PRO A 6 -18.96 -40.18 27.27
N ALA A 7 -19.26 -38.88 27.32
CA ALA A 7 -19.02 -37.98 26.20
C ALA A 7 -17.51 -37.67 26.11
N ASP A 8 -16.88 -38.32 25.15
CA ASP A 8 -15.62 -37.94 24.53
C ASP A 8 -15.77 -36.56 23.86
N HIS A 9 -14.89 -35.61 24.19
CA HIS A 9 -14.01 -35.04 23.17
C HIS A 9 -12.96 -34.13 23.80
N GLN A 10 -11.71 -34.51 23.60
CA GLN A 10 -10.53 -33.73 23.92
C GLN A 10 -10.01 -33.15 22.61
N THR A 11 -10.17 -31.84 22.38
CA THR A 11 -9.33 -31.06 21.45
C THR A 11 -9.45 -29.60 21.84
N ALA A 12 -8.51 -29.10 22.63
CA ALA A 12 -7.44 -28.24 22.15
C ALA A 12 -7.96 -26.97 21.44
N ASN A 13 -7.88 -25.82 22.12
CA ASN A 13 -6.95 -24.78 21.71
C ASN A 13 -6.84 -23.72 22.81
N ARG A 14 -5.58 -23.46 23.19
CA ARG A 14 -5.06 -22.33 23.95
C ARG A 14 -5.78 -21.04 23.52
N GLY A 15 -6.28 -20.23 24.45
CA GLY A 15 -5.41 -19.42 25.27
C GLY A 15 -4.70 -18.40 24.38
N SER A 16 -5.30 -17.20 24.29
CA SER A 16 -4.75 -15.94 23.79
C SER A 16 -3.33 -16.02 23.22
N ALA A 17 -3.23 -16.35 21.93
CA ALA A 17 -2.12 -15.85 21.15
C ALA A 17 -2.45 -14.40 20.80
N GLU A 18 -2.10 -13.49 21.71
CA GLU A 18 -1.79 -12.10 21.38
C GLU A 18 -0.57 -12.14 20.46
N ASN A 19 -0.79 -12.52 19.19
CA ASN A 19 0.20 -12.39 18.16
C ASN A 19 0.22 -10.92 17.76
N SER A 20 0.91 -10.15 18.60
CA SER A 20 1.96 -9.22 18.22
C SER A 20 2.34 -9.30 16.74
N ILE A 21 1.51 -8.70 15.89
CA ILE A 21 2.01 -8.06 14.69
C ILE A 21 2.17 -6.61 15.11
N ALA A 22 3.29 -6.39 15.80
CA ALA A 22 3.94 -5.10 15.79
C ALA A 22 3.91 -4.63 14.34
N VAL A 23 3.31 -3.47 14.15
CA VAL A 23 3.44 -2.63 12.95
C VAL A 23 4.93 -2.50 12.65
N ASN A 24 5.44 -3.42 11.84
CA ASN A 24 6.84 -3.41 11.47
C ASN A 24 6.99 -2.22 10.54
N ASN A 25 7.66 -1.20 11.07
CA ASN A 25 8.42 -0.25 10.27
C ASN A 25 9.26 -1.04 9.26
N ASP A 26 8.75 -1.22 8.05
CA ASP A 26 9.53 -1.62 6.87
C ASP A 26 10.47 -0.48 6.49
N THR A 27 11.47 -0.28 7.34
CA THR A 27 12.68 0.49 7.03
C THR A 27 13.55 -0.43 6.16
N LYS A 28 13.21 -0.52 4.87
CA LYS A 28 13.99 -1.31 3.91
C LYS A 28 14.06 -0.65 2.53
N GLY A 29 14.43 0.63 2.47
CA GLY A 29 14.82 1.30 1.21
C GLY A 29 13.85 1.06 0.03
N GLY A 30 12.55 0.97 0.31
CA GLY A 30 11.50 0.50 -0.58
C GLY A 30 10.17 1.10 -0.13
N ALA A 31 9.24 1.23 -1.07
CA ALA A 31 8.03 2.06 -0.99
C ALA A 31 7.31 2.09 0.38
N VAL A 32 7.08 3.29 0.91
CA VAL A 32 6.39 3.57 2.19
C VAL A 32 4.93 3.14 2.12
N GLU A 33 4.36 2.54 3.17
CA GLU A 33 2.90 2.33 3.18
C GLU A 33 2.16 3.59 3.62
N PHE A 34 1.20 4.04 2.81
CA PHE A 34 0.33 5.15 3.12
C PHE A 34 -1.03 4.66 3.58
N THR A 35 -1.49 5.21 4.69
CA THR A 35 -2.83 5.01 5.25
C THR A 35 -3.53 6.35 5.36
N ASP A 36 -4.86 6.37 5.49
CA ASP A 36 -5.63 7.61 5.62
C ASP A 36 -5.12 8.51 6.77
N ALA A 37 -4.77 7.91 7.91
CA ALA A 37 -4.23 8.60 9.08
C ALA A 37 -2.86 9.25 8.80
N ASN A 38 -2.01 8.61 7.99
CA ASN A 38 -0.67 9.11 7.68
C ASN A 38 -0.63 9.96 6.41
N PHE A 39 -1.63 9.85 5.54
CA PHE A 39 -1.66 10.49 4.23
C PHE A 39 -1.52 12.01 4.35
N GLN A 40 -2.22 12.61 5.30
CA GLN A 40 -2.15 14.06 5.52
C GLN A 40 -0.73 14.50 5.88
N SER A 41 -0.11 13.90 6.90
CA SER A 41 1.22 14.30 7.34
C SER A 41 2.34 13.87 6.38
N LYS A 42 2.22 12.74 5.69
CA LYS A 42 3.29 12.20 4.83
C LYS A 42 3.20 12.67 3.38
N VAL A 43 2.01 13.01 2.90
CA VAL A 43 1.76 13.38 1.49
C VAL A 43 1.44 14.87 1.37
N LEU A 44 0.56 15.41 2.22
CA LEU A 44 0.18 16.84 2.14
C LEU A 44 1.27 17.74 2.76
N SER A 45 1.90 17.32 3.86
CA SER A 45 3.00 18.08 4.48
C SER A 45 4.38 17.82 3.85
N SER A 46 4.44 17.05 2.75
CA SER A 46 5.70 16.80 2.04
C SER A 46 5.92 17.86 0.95
N ASP A 47 7.05 18.56 1.03
CA ASP A 47 7.51 19.45 -0.04
C ASP A 47 7.96 18.71 -1.30
N LYS A 48 8.29 17.42 -1.15
CA LYS A 48 8.75 16.56 -2.24
C LYS A 48 7.57 15.97 -3.01
N LEU A 49 7.78 15.70 -4.30
CA LEU A 49 6.85 14.91 -5.09
C LEU A 49 6.59 13.57 -4.37
N THR A 50 5.33 13.25 -4.16
CA THR A 50 4.88 12.04 -3.49
C THR A 50 4.10 11.19 -4.46
N ILE A 51 4.45 9.91 -4.53
CA ILE A 51 3.91 8.94 -5.47
C ILE A 51 3.20 7.90 -4.65
N VAL A 52 1.91 7.72 -4.93
CA VAL A 52 1.04 6.80 -4.23
C VAL A 52 0.59 5.73 -5.21
N ASP A 53 1.09 4.51 -5.04
CA ASP A 53 0.66 3.33 -5.78
C ASP A 53 -0.55 2.70 -5.09
N PHE A 54 -1.71 2.76 -5.73
CA PHE A 54 -2.95 2.15 -5.27
C PHE A 54 -2.97 0.68 -5.70
N TRP A 55 -2.86 -0.22 -4.71
CA TRP A 55 -2.77 -1.66 -4.91
C TRP A 55 -3.84 -2.41 -4.09
N ALA A 56 -4.02 -3.69 -4.43
CA ALA A 56 -4.86 -4.63 -3.67
C ALA A 56 -4.34 -6.06 -3.84
N GLU A 57 -4.62 -6.93 -2.86
CA GLU A 57 -4.21 -8.34 -2.90
C GLU A 57 -4.93 -9.14 -3.99
N TRP A 58 -6.17 -8.77 -4.31
CA TRP A 58 -6.96 -9.38 -5.39
C TRP A 58 -6.54 -8.92 -6.78
N CYS A 59 -5.63 -7.96 -6.90
CA CYS A 59 -5.16 -7.44 -8.17
C CYS A 59 -4.01 -8.30 -8.75
N GLY A 60 -4.37 -9.34 -9.50
CA GLY A 60 -3.42 -10.18 -10.25
C GLY A 60 -2.35 -9.43 -11.07
N PRO A 61 -2.69 -8.40 -11.88
CA PRO A 61 -1.70 -7.67 -12.67
C PRO A 61 -0.77 -6.77 -11.83
N CYS A 62 -1.19 -6.34 -10.63
CA CYS A 62 -0.38 -5.50 -9.74
C CYS A 62 0.90 -6.22 -9.27
N ARG A 63 0.88 -7.55 -9.18
CA ARG A 63 2.05 -8.35 -8.76
C ARG A 63 3.26 -8.22 -9.70
N LYS A 64 3.05 -7.86 -10.96
CA LYS A 64 4.13 -7.55 -11.92
C LYS A 64 4.69 -6.13 -11.77
N MET A 65 3.90 -5.21 -11.22
CA MET A 65 4.27 -3.81 -11.01
C MET A 65 5.04 -3.61 -9.70
N GLY A 66 4.84 -4.48 -8.70
CA GLY A 66 5.59 -4.48 -7.44
C GLY A 66 7.11 -4.24 -7.59
N PRO A 67 7.86 -5.09 -8.34
CA PRO A 67 9.31 -4.89 -8.50
C PRO A 67 9.66 -3.60 -9.26
N VAL A 68 8.76 -3.09 -10.10
CA VAL A 68 8.95 -1.82 -10.80
C VAL A 68 8.87 -0.65 -9.81
N ILE A 69 7.86 -0.65 -8.94
CA ILE A 69 7.69 0.39 -7.92
C ILE A 69 8.82 0.37 -6.90
N GLU A 70 9.27 -0.80 -6.47
CA GLU A 70 10.42 -0.92 -5.56
C GLU A 70 11.71 -0.36 -6.19
N ASP A 71 11.96 -0.66 -7.46
CA ASP A 71 13.14 -0.14 -8.15
C ASP A 71 13.09 1.39 -8.32
N LEU A 72 11.90 1.94 -8.61
CA LEU A 72 11.66 3.38 -8.60
C LEU A 72 11.89 4.00 -7.22
N ALA A 73 11.41 3.34 -6.16
CA ALA A 73 11.60 3.79 -4.78
C ALA A 73 13.08 3.78 -4.40
N LYS A 74 13.85 2.83 -4.91
CA LYS A 74 15.29 2.76 -4.66
C LYS A 74 16.07 3.83 -5.43
N GLU A 75 15.71 4.10 -6.69
CA GLU A 75 16.41 5.08 -7.54
C GLU A 75 16.03 6.53 -7.20
N TYR A 76 14.75 6.78 -6.90
CA TYR A 76 14.22 8.14 -6.68
C TYR A 76 13.74 8.42 -5.26
N GLY A 77 13.69 7.44 -4.35
CA GLY A 77 13.20 7.62 -2.97
C GLY A 77 13.89 8.72 -2.18
N SER A 78 15.12 9.09 -2.55
CA SER A 78 15.85 10.22 -1.97
C SER A 78 15.25 11.58 -2.37
N LYS A 79 14.76 11.69 -3.62
CA LYS A 79 14.22 12.91 -4.24
C LYS A 79 12.70 13.01 -4.14
N VAL A 80 12.01 11.89 -4.25
CA VAL A 80 10.54 11.79 -4.26
C VAL A 80 10.10 10.77 -3.23
N ASN A 81 8.96 11.00 -2.58
CA ASN A 81 8.41 10.10 -1.59
C ASN A 81 7.57 9.04 -2.30
N ILE A 82 8.05 7.80 -2.40
CA ILE A 82 7.31 6.72 -3.06
C ILE A 82 6.69 5.83 -2.00
N GLY A 83 5.40 5.56 -2.18
CA GLY A 83 4.68 4.66 -1.31
C GLY A 83 3.49 3.99 -1.98
N LYS A 84 2.94 3.03 -1.27
CA LYS A 84 1.84 2.16 -1.68
C LYS A 84 0.68 2.31 -0.71
N LEU A 85 -0.54 2.25 -1.21
CA LEU A 85 -1.76 2.39 -0.44
C LEU A 85 -2.73 1.28 -0.84
N ASN A 86 -3.21 0.53 0.15
CA ASN A 86 -4.15 -0.55 -0.08
C ASN A 86 -5.57 0.02 -0.18
N VAL A 87 -6.23 -0.20 -1.32
CA VAL A 87 -7.56 0.34 -1.58
C VAL A 87 -8.67 -0.30 -0.72
N ASP A 88 -8.48 -1.54 -0.27
CA ASP A 88 -9.42 -2.24 0.62
C ASP A 88 -9.35 -1.67 2.04
N HIS A 89 -8.15 -1.31 2.51
CA HIS A 89 -7.96 -0.77 3.86
C HIS A 89 -8.21 0.74 3.94
N ASN A 90 -8.05 1.47 2.82
CA ASN A 90 -8.12 2.93 2.82
C ASN A 90 -9.16 3.49 1.82
N PRO A 91 -10.44 3.12 1.94
CA PRO A 91 -11.50 3.54 1.01
C PRO A 91 -11.71 5.07 1.00
N ASN A 92 -11.46 5.75 2.13
CA ASN A 92 -11.57 7.21 2.23
C ASN A 92 -10.62 7.95 1.27
N VAL A 93 -9.36 7.49 1.18
CA VAL A 93 -8.37 8.09 0.27
C VAL A 93 -8.73 7.77 -1.18
N CYS A 94 -9.14 6.53 -1.45
CA CYS A 94 -9.61 6.13 -2.78
C CYS A 94 -10.79 6.98 -3.26
N MET A 95 -11.80 7.20 -2.41
CA MET A 95 -12.93 8.06 -2.73
C MET A 95 -12.51 9.52 -2.96
N LYS A 96 -11.65 10.06 -2.09
CA LYS A 96 -11.15 11.44 -2.19
C LYS A 96 -10.43 11.70 -3.52
N TYR A 97 -9.61 10.75 -3.96
CA TYR A 97 -8.87 10.84 -5.22
C TYR A 97 -9.58 10.17 -6.40
N LYS A 98 -10.83 9.73 -6.21
CA LYS A 98 -11.65 9.07 -7.24
C LYS A 98 -10.92 7.91 -7.93
N VAL A 99 -10.25 7.07 -7.15
CA VAL A 99 -9.58 5.86 -7.65
C VAL A 99 -10.64 4.79 -7.88
N THR A 100 -11.03 4.61 -9.15
CA THR A 100 -12.08 3.67 -9.56
C THR A 100 -11.54 2.38 -10.19
N SER A 101 -10.23 2.30 -10.42
CA SER A 101 -9.59 1.15 -11.03
C SER A 101 -8.16 1.02 -10.51
N ILE A 102 -7.67 -0.22 -10.36
CA ILE A 102 -6.30 -0.52 -9.98
C ILE A 102 -5.66 -1.41 -11.05
N PRO A 103 -4.33 -1.32 -11.29
CA PRO A 103 -3.37 -0.44 -10.60
C PRO A 103 -3.56 1.03 -10.97
N THR A 104 -3.47 1.94 -10.00
CA THR A 104 -3.45 3.39 -10.23
C THR A 104 -2.30 4.00 -9.46
N ILE A 105 -1.53 4.88 -10.08
CA ILE A 105 -0.41 5.59 -9.46
C ILE A 105 -0.72 7.08 -9.49
N LEU A 106 -0.62 7.72 -8.34
CA LEU A 106 -0.98 9.12 -8.18
C LEU A 106 0.26 9.92 -7.83
N PHE A 107 0.41 11.09 -8.46
CA PHE A 107 1.51 12.00 -8.25
C PHE A 107 0.99 13.25 -7.55
N ILE A 108 1.50 13.50 -6.35
CA ILE A 108 1.08 14.60 -5.49
C ILE A 108 2.31 15.46 -5.18
N LYS A 109 2.26 16.75 -5.49
CA LYS A 109 3.32 17.70 -5.16
C LYS A 109 2.71 18.84 -4.35
N ASN A 110 3.33 19.19 -3.22
CA ASN A 110 2.87 20.28 -2.37
C ASN A 110 1.38 20.13 -1.96
N GLY A 111 0.99 18.89 -1.64
CA GLY A 111 -0.38 18.52 -1.29
C GLY A 111 -1.43 18.61 -2.41
N LYS A 112 -1.02 18.86 -3.65
CA LYS A 112 -1.91 18.86 -4.82
C LYS A 112 -1.56 17.71 -5.76
N GLU A 113 -2.59 17.05 -6.28
CA GLU A 113 -2.41 16.11 -7.38
C GLU A 113 -1.91 16.87 -8.61
N VAL A 114 -0.74 16.47 -9.10
CA VAL A 114 -0.15 17.04 -10.32
C VAL A 114 -0.37 16.14 -11.52
N ASP A 115 -0.43 14.82 -11.30
CA ASP A 115 -0.61 13.83 -12.36
C ASP A 115 -1.14 12.52 -11.80
N ARG A 116 -1.67 11.66 -12.68
CA ARG A 116 -2.14 10.33 -12.33
C ARG A 116 -2.02 9.37 -13.51
N VAL A 117 -1.71 8.12 -13.19
CA VAL A 117 -1.57 7.04 -14.15
C VAL A 117 -2.50 5.93 -13.75
N VAL A 118 -3.46 5.62 -14.61
CA VAL A 118 -4.39 4.51 -14.40
C VAL A 118 -4.00 3.36 -15.31
N GLY A 119 -4.00 2.15 -14.76
CA GLY A 119 -3.69 0.92 -15.46
C GLY A 119 -2.20 0.55 -15.45
N THR A 120 -1.90 -0.61 -16.02
CA THR A 120 -0.55 -1.16 -16.09
C THR A 120 0.28 -0.36 -17.10
N ASN A 121 1.21 0.43 -16.59
CA ASN A 121 2.10 1.25 -17.42
C ASN A 121 3.55 0.76 -17.30
N PRO A 122 4.35 0.84 -18.36
CA PRO A 122 5.76 0.45 -18.28
C PRO A 122 6.52 1.39 -17.34
N LYS A 123 7.56 0.87 -16.69
CA LYS A 123 8.46 1.65 -15.82
C LYS A 123 8.89 2.97 -16.45
N LYS A 124 9.19 2.96 -17.75
CA LYS A 124 9.66 4.14 -18.51
C LYS A 124 8.66 5.29 -18.50
N THR A 125 7.35 5.01 -18.53
CA THR A 125 6.31 6.05 -18.45
C THR A 125 6.29 6.68 -17.07
N LEU A 126 6.33 5.83 -16.02
CA LEU A 126 6.37 6.29 -14.63
C LEU A 126 7.62 7.14 -14.38
N LEU A 127 8.79 6.67 -14.80
CA LEU A 127 10.06 7.41 -14.74
C LEU A 127 9.93 8.79 -15.37
N LYS A 128 9.39 8.87 -16.59
CA LYS A 128 9.25 10.14 -17.30
C LYS A 128 8.40 11.14 -16.53
N MET A 129 7.31 10.68 -15.89
CA MET A 129 6.48 11.55 -15.05
C MET A 129 7.21 11.99 -13.79
N ILE A 130 7.93 11.08 -13.13
CA ILE A 130 8.79 11.44 -11.99
C ILE A 130 9.79 12.51 -12.41
N GLU A 131 10.45 12.35 -13.54
CA GLU A 131 11.44 13.31 -14.04
C GLU A 131 10.84 14.65 -14.44
N GLN A 132 9.60 14.65 -14.95
CA GLN A 132 8.88 15.87 -15.31
C GLN A 132 8.46 16.69 -14.09
N TYR A 133 8.10 16.02 -12.97
CA TYR A 133 7.52 16.66 -11.79
C TYR A 133 8.43 16.68 -10.54
N LYS A 134 9.64 16.10 -10.58
CA LYS A 134 10.60 16.11 -9.46
C LYS A 134 11.09 17.50 -9.05
#